data_AF-A0A1V5WID5-F1
#
_entry.id   AF-A0A1V5WID5-F1
#
_cell.length_a   1.000
_cell.length_b   1.000
_cell.length_c   1.000
_cell.angle_alpha   90.00
_cell.angle_beta   90.00
_cell.angle_gamma   90.00
#
_symmetry.space_group_name_H-M   'P 1'
#
loop_
_entity.id
_entity.type
_entity.pdbx_description
1 polymer ?
#
loop_
_entity_poly.entity_id
_entity_poly.type
_entity_poly.pdbx_seq_one_letter_code
_entity_poly.pdbx_strand_id
1 'polypeptide(L)'
;MGYETAKIITEEGLEGLGRYYSIYRGIVVDNNDTEKKMNRVKVCIPEVMGGTFAWALPKGQHGSISSGFKFLAPKVGDIVFITFEFGDPTKPLWEYHGWGMNQVPQPLDGPNKMGIVTPEGNLIIIDDDNGKLNLYFNGDVSVYSESNVIVSANKDINISSGDTIILNTGENHGLINIAQLTEKLNQTIQELEQLRSMFNSHVHSGVTTGPGSSGPTLTQITKPFSQFVVDDYEDKTCIH
;
A
#
# COMPACT_ATOMS: atom_id res chain seq x y z
N MET A 1 -42.94 -48.73 10.68
CA MET A 1 -41.66 -48.00 10.85
C MET A 1 -41.25 -47.31 9.54
N GLY A 2 -41.09 -48.01 8.41
CA GLY A 2 -40.71 -47.36 7.13
C GLY A 2 -41.69 -46.31 6.58
N TYR A 3 -43.01 -46.51 6.76
CA TYR A 3 -44.02 -45.53 6.33
C TYR A 3 -43.94 -44.20 7.10
N GLU A 4 -43.68 -44.27 8.41
CA GLU A 4 -43.55 -43.09 9.27
C GLU A 4 -42.32 -42.26 8.91
N THR A 5 -41.18 -42.94 8.70
CA THR A 5 -39.94 -42.27 8.26
C THR A 5 -40.08 -41.66 6.87
N ALA A 6 -40.72 -42.36 5.92
CA ALA A 6 -40.94 -41.82 4.58
C ALA A 6 -41.85 -40.58 4.60
N LYS A 7 -42.87 -40.58 5.47
CA LYS A 7 -43.74 -39.42 5.68
C LYS A 7 -42.98 -38.22 6.22
N ILE A 8 -42.18 -38.40 7.29
CA ILE A 8 -41.34 -37.34 7.86
C ILE A 8 -40.39 -36.76 6.80
N ILE A 9 -39.70 -37.62 6.04
CA ILE A 9 -38.78 -37.14 4.99
C ILE A 9 -39.52 -36.34 3.90
N THR A 10 -40.74 -36.75 3.54
CA THR A 10 -41.52 -36.08 2.47
C THR A 10 -42.08 -34.74 2.94
N GLU A 11 -42.52 -34.64 4.20
CA GLU A 11 -43.16 -33.46 4.75
C GLU A 11 -42.16 -32.44 5.33
N GLU A 12 -41.10 -32.94 5.99
CA GLU A 12 -40.17 -32.13 6.79
C GLU A 12 -38.71 -32.23 6.31
N GLY A 13 -38.42 -33.05 5.29
CA GLY A 13 -37.05 -33.29 4.84
C GLY A 13 -36.22 -34.15 5.81
N LEU A 14 -34.90 -34.10 5.66
CA LEU A 14 -33.99 -34.78 6.60
C LEU A 14 -33.92 -34.05 7.96
N GLU A 15 -34.33 -32.79 7.98
CA GLU A 15 -34.42 -31.94 9.14
C GLU A 15 -35.43 -32.48 10.17
N GLY A 16 -36.54 -33.06 9.71
CA GLY A 16 -37.50 -33.77 10.58
C GLY A 16 -36.91 -35.00 11.29
N LEU A 17 -35.79 -35.53 10.78
CA LEU A 17 -35.00 -36.58 11.43
C LEU A 17 -33.82 -36.02 12.25
N GLY A 18 -33.75 -34.70 12.43
CA GLY A 18 -32.67 -34.01 13.13
C GLY A 18 -31.35 -33.95 12.34
N ARG A 19 -31.40 -34.07 11.01
CA ARG A 19 -30.23 -33.99 10.14
C ARG A 19 -30.31 -32.81 9.17
N TYR A 20 -29.27 -31.98 9.18
CA TYR A 20 -29.28 -30.68 8.53
C TYR A 20 -28.20 -30.60 7.44
N TYR A 21 -28.51 -31.12 6.25
CA TYR A 21 -27.55 -31.22 5.13
C TYR A 21 -27.57 -30.03 4.15
N SER A 22 -28.38 -29.01 4.45
CA SER A 22 -28.50 -27.80 3.62
C SER A 22 -27.60 -26.66 4.11
N ILE A 23 -27.81 -25.46 3.54
CA ILE A 23 -27.19 -24.21 3.95
C ILE A 23 -28.21 -23.40 4.75
N TYR A 24 -27.83 -22.96 5.94
CA TYR A 24 -28.68 -22.17 6.84
C TYR A 24 -28.05 -20.78 7.05
N ARG A 25 -28.84 -19.81 7.52
CA ARG A 25 -28.31 -18.50 7.93
C ARG A 25 -28.11 -18.46 9.44
N GLY A 26 -26.92 -18.08 9.86
CA GLY A 26 -26.58 -17.82 11.25
C GLY A 26 -26.33 -16.32 11.49
N ILE A 27 -26.69 -15.84 12.67
CA ILE A 27 -26.36 -14.49 13.14
C ILE A 27 -25.19 -14.63 14.11
N VAL A 28 -24.11 -13.89 13.87
CA VAL A 28 -22.93 -13.90 14.75
C VAL A 28 -23.29 -13.19 16.06
N VAL A 29 -23.09 -13.88 17.18
CA VAL A 29 -23.35 -13.35 18.53
C VAL A 29 -22.08 -13.16 19.35
N ASP A 30 -20.99 -13.82 18.95
CA ASP A 30 -19.65 -13.63 19.52
C ASP A 30 -18.60 -14.04 18.47
N ASN A 31 -17.53 -13.28 18.34
CA ASN A 31 -16.41 -13.57 17.45
C ASN A 31 -15.05 -13.62 18.18
N ASN A 32 -15.07 -13.58 19.52
CA ASN A 32 -13.88 -13.55 20.34
C ASN A 32 -13.40 -14.98 20.73
N ASP A 33 -12.91 -15.74 19.74
CA ASP A 33 -12.40 -17.12 19.92
C ASP A 33 -11.02 -17.16 20.62
N THR A 34 -10.96 -16.69 21.86
CA THR A 34 -9.72 -16.61 22.66
C THR A 34 -9.20 -17.96 23.12
N GLU A 35 -10.10 -18.94 23.33
CA GLU A 35 -9.76 -20.25 23.90
C GLU A 35 -9.05 -21.15 22.87
N LYS A 36 -9.61 -21.29 21.66
CA LYS A 36 -9.07 -22.21 20.63
C LYS A 36 -8.26 -21.47 19.56
N LYS A 37 -8.53 -20.18 19.31
CA LYS A 37 -7.84 -19.36 18.31
C LYS A 37 -7.90 -19.97 16.90
N MET A 38 -9.05 -20.55 16.55
CA MET A 38 -9.30 -21.22 15.27
C MET A 38 -10.19 -20.39 14.33
N ASN A 39 -10.38 -19.10 14.63
CA ASN A 39 -11.30 -18.21 13.91
C ASN A 39 -12.76 -18.71 13.94
N ARG A 40 -13.16 -19.30 15.07
CA ARG A 40 -14.56 -19.69 15.29
C ARG A 40 -15.41 -18.46 15.54
N VAL A 41 -16.67 -18.54 15.15
CA VAL A 41 -17.70 -17.57 15.56
C VAL A 41 -18.83 -18.30 16.26
N LYS A 42 -19.34 -17.71 17.35
CA LYS A 42 -20.56 -18.18 17.99
C LYS A 42 -21.73 -17.61 17.20
N VAL A 43 -22.63 -18.48 16.77
CA VAL A 43 -23.78 -18.11 15.95
C VAL A 43 -25.07 -18.55 16.59
N CYS A 44 -26.12 -17.75 16.41
CA CYS A 44 -27.51 -18.14 16.57
C CYS A 44 -28.03 -18.62 15.21
N ILE A 45 -28.65 -19.79 15.16
CA ILE A 45 -29.17 -20.40 13.92
C ILE A 45 -30.68 -20.60 14.09
N PRO A 46 -31.52 -19.62 13.67
CA PRO A 46 -32.95 -19.62 13.98
C PRO A 46 -33.72 -20.82 13.42
N GLU A 47 -33.35 -21.26 12.21
CA GLU A 47 -34.06 -22.33 11.48
C GLU A 47 -33.70 -23.75 11.97
N VAL A 48 -32.75 -23.89 12.90
CA VAL A 48 -32.25 -25.20 13.37
C VAL A 48 -32.64 -25.42 14.83
N MET A 49 -33.44 -26.45 15.07
CA MET A 49 -33.94 -26.85 16.40
C MET A 49 -34.63 -25.71 17.19
N GLY A 50 -35.31 -24.79 16.50
CA GLY A 50 -36.01 -23.65 17.12
C GLY A 50 -35.08 -22.55 17.65
N GLY A 51 -33.83 -22.47 17.18
CA GLY A 51 -32.86 -21.46 17.57
C GLY A 51 -31.71 -22.06 18.39
N THR A 52 -30.71 -22.58 17.67
CA THR A 52 -29.51 -23.16 18.31
C THR A 52 -28.37 -22.16 18.38
N PHE A 53 -27.60 -22.21 19.46
CA PHE A 53 -26.37 -21.46 19.63
C PHE A 53 -25.17 -22.40 19.63
N ALA A 54 -24.22 -22.17 18.74
CA ALA A 54 -23.03 -23.01 18.65
C ALA A 54 -21.82 -22.22 18.12
N TRP A 55 -20.62 -22.68 18.49
CA TRP A 55 -19.38 -22.20 17.89
C TRP A 55 -19.15 -22.93 16.57
N ALA A 56 -19.15 -22.18 15.47
CA ALA A 56 -18.91 -22.70 14.14
C ALA A 56 -17.43 -22.57 13.75
N LEU A 57 -16.88 -23.58 13.07
CA LEU A 57 -15.54 -23.53 12.47
C LEU A 57 -15.58 -22.85 11.10
N PRO A 58 -14.54 -22.08 10.71
CA PRO A 58 -14.51 -21.49 9.37
C PRO A 58 -14.37 -22.57 8.30
N LYS A 59 -15.14 -22.44 7.23
CA LYS A 59 -15.00 -23.23 6.00
C LYS A 59 -14.43 -22.35 4.88
N GLY A 60 -13.60 -22.94 4.01
CA GLY A 60 -12.93 -22.22 2.91
C GLY A 60 -11.73 -21.37 3.33
N GLN A 61 -11.21 -21.55 4.54
CA GLN A 61 -9.96 -20.94 5.01
C GLN A 61 -8.90 -22.03 5.16
N HIS A 62 -7.68 -21.77 4.69
CA HIS A 62 -6.56 -22.69 4.86
C HIS A 62 -5.72 -22.28 6.07
N GLY A 63 -5.51 -23.20 7.00
CA GLY A 63 -4.56 -23.06 8.10
C GLY A 63 -3.67 -24.29 8.19
N SER A 64 -2.38 -24.07 8.37
CA SER A 64 -1.35 -25.07 8.61
C SER A 64 -0.38 -24.54 9.68
N ILE A 65 0.60 -25.35 10.08
CA ILE A 65 1.63 -24.95 11.02
C ILE A 65 2.36 -23.74 10.42
N SER A 66 2.21 -22.57 11.06
CA SER A 66 2.83 -21.30 10.68
C SER A 66 2.55 -20.81 9.25
N SER A 67 1.46 -21.26 8.60
CA SER A 67 1.10 -20.81 7.24
C SER A 67 -0.40 -20.92 6.98
N GLY A 68 -0.93 -20.10 6.08
CA GLY A 68 -2.35 -20.13 5.74
C GLY A 68 -2.87 -18.78 5.25
N PHE A 69 -4.19 -18.73 5.05
CA PHE A 69 -4.92 -17.49 4.81
C PHE A 69 -6.23 -17.52 5.59
N LYS A 70 -6.58 -16.36 6.15
CA LYS A 70 -7.90 -16.10 6.72
C LYS A 70 -8.31 -14.68 6.35
N PHE A 71 -9.62 -14.45 6.22
CA PHE A 71 -10.14 -13.10 6.23
C PHE A 71 -10.56 -12.71 7.65
N LEU A 72 -11.11 -11.51 7.80
CA LEU A 72 -11.57 -10.99 9.07
C LEU A 72 -12.72 -11.84 9.61
N ALA A 73 -12.73 -12.06 10.92
CA ALA A 73 -13.88 -12.66 11.57
C ALA A 73 -15.10 -11.72 11.37
N PRO A 74 -16.25 -12.25 10.93
CA PRO A 74 -17.51 -11.51 10.91
C PRO A 74 -17.79 -10.83 12.25
N LYS A 75 -18.37 -9.63 12.22
CA LYS A 75 -18.72 -8.86 13.42
C LYS A 75 -19.96 -9.43 14.08
N VAL A 76 -20.14 -9.15 15.37
CA VAL A 76 -21.42 -9.43 16.05
C VAL A 76 -22.55 -8.71 15.31
N GLY A 77 -23.61 -9.45 14.99
CA GLY A 77 -24.74 -8.99 14.17
C GLY A 77 -24.64 -9.35 12.69
N ASP A 78 -23.47 -9.75 12.19
CA ASP A 78 -23.32 -10.16 10.79
C ASP A 78 -24.02 -11.50 10.54
N ILE A 79 -24.46 -11.68 9.29
CA ILE A 79 -25.00 -12.94 8.81
C ILE A 79 -23.86 -13.78 8.24
N VAL A 80 -23.89 -15.08 8.50
CA VAL A 80 -23.02 -16.08 7.90
C VAL A 80 -23.86 -17.24 7.36
N PHE A 81 -23.33 -17.94 6.36
CA PHE A 81 -23.89 -19.22 5.96
C PHE A 81 -23.37 -20.32 6.87
N ILE A 82 -24.25 -21.23 7.29
CA ILE A 82 -23.93 -22.36 8.16
C ILE A 82 -24.20 -23.66 7.43
N THR A 83 -23.25 -24.57 7.49
CA THR A 83 -23.41 -25.99 7.11
C THR A 83 -22.98 -26.86 8.28
N PHE A 84 -23.34 -28.13 8.28
CA PHE A 84 -23.07 -29.02 9.41
C PHE A 84 -22.30 -30.27 8.98
N GLU A 85 -21.23 -30.61 9.70
CA GLU A 85 -20.50 -31.85 9.45
C GLU A 85 -21.43 -33.04 9.70
N PHE A 86 -21.58 -33.91 8.70
CA PHE A 86 -22.49 -35.07 8.75
C PHE A 86 -23.96 -34.70 9.07
N GLY A 87 -24.38 -33.46 8.80
CA GLY A 87 -25.71 -32.96 9.14
C GLY A 87 -25.96 -32.85 10.64
N ASP A 88 -24.91 -32.87 11.47
CA ASP A 88 -24.98 -32.80 12.93
C ASP A 88 -25.01 -31.33 13.41
N PRO A 89 -26.12 -30.86 14.01
CA PRO A 89 -26.25 -29.46 14.46
C PRO A 89 -25.23 -29.06 15.53
N THR A 90 -24.55 -30.04 16.16
CA THR A 90 -23.48 -29.79 17.14
C THR A 90 -22.12 -29.48 16.50
N LYS A 91 -21.99 -29.66 15.17
CA LYS A 91 -20.74 -29.45 14.41
C LYS A 91 -20.92 -28.46 13.26
N PRO A 92 -21.24 -27.19 13.55
CA PRO A 92 -21.42 -26.19 12.50
C PRO A 92 -20.10 -25.73 11.90
N LEU A 93 -20.16 -25.44 10.61
CA LEU A 93 -19.16 -24.76 9.81
C LEU A 93 -19.76 -23.45 9.30
N TRP A 94 -18.99 -22.38 9.23
CA TRP A 94 -19.44 -21.08 8.74
C TRP A 94 -18.70 -20.64 7.48
N GLU A 95 -19.42 -19.97 6.58
CA GLU A 95 -18.92 -19.32 5.37
C GLU A 95 -19.43 -17.87 5.32
N TYR A 96 -18.70 -16.97 4.66
CA TYR A 96 -19.13 -15.58 4.52
C TYR A 96 -20.47 -15.49 3.80
N HIS A 97 -21.37 -14.67 4.33
CA HIS A 97 -22.55 -14.23 3.59
C HIS A 97 -22.18 -13.06 2.67
N GLY A 98 -22.94 -12.86 1.61
CA GLY A 98 -22.81 -11.68 0.76
C GLY A 98 -23.34 -10.40 1.41
N TRP A 99 -23.31 -9.31 0.65
CA TRP A 99 -23.84 -8.03 1.11
C TRP A 99 -25.37 -8.04 1.21
N GLY A 100 -25.89 -7.37 2.24
CA GLY A 100 -27.29 -6.97 2.31
C GLY A 100 -27.58 -5.72 1.48
N MET A 101 -28.83 -5.26 1.53
CA MET A 101 -29.28 -4.06 0.83
C MET A 101 -28.44 -2.85 1.27
N ASN A 102 -27.86 -2.14 0.29
CA ASN A 102 -27.02 -0.95 0.51
C ASN A 102 -25.77 -1.17 1.39
N GLN A 103 -25.28 -2.41 1.51
CA GLN A 103 -24.05 -2.71 2.26
C GLN A 103 -22.79 -2.81 1.40
N VAL A 104 -22.92 -2.85 0.06
CA VAL A 104 -21.77 -2.87 -0.84
C VAL A 104 -21.01 -1.55 -0.70
N PRO A 105 -19.70 -1.56 -0.40
CA PRO A 105 -18.90 -0.33 -0.37
C PRO A 105 -18.90 0.34 -1.74
N GLN A 106 -19.05 1.66 -1.80
CA GLN A 106 -19.03 2.42 -3.06
C GLN A 106 -17.82 2.09 -3.97
N PRO A 107 -16.58 1.87 -3.46
CA PRO A 107 -15.44 1.49 -4.30
C PRO A 107 -15.59 0.13 -5.00
N LEU A 108 -16.44 -0.77 -4.48
CA LEU A 108 -16.75 -2.09 -5.04
C LEU A 108 -18.11 -2.12 -5.75
N ASP A 109 -18.81 -0.99 -5.82
CA ASP A 109 -20.12 -0.94 -6.48
C ASP A 109 -19.96 -1.02 -7.99
N GLY A 110 -20.61 -2.03 -8.59
CA GLY A 110 -20.56 -2.35 -10.02
C GLY A 110 -19.97 -3.74 -10.32
N PRO A 111 -20.30 -4.32 -11.48
CA PRO A 111 -19.91 -5.68 -11.83
C PRO A 111 -18.44 -5.84 -12.25
N ASN A 112 -17.77 -4.74 -12.60
CA ASN A 112 -16.39 -4.73 -13.15
C ASN A 112 -15.36 -4.23 -12.13
N LYS A 113 -15.67 -4.35 -10.83
CA LYS A 113 -14.76 -3.95 -9.74
C LYS A 113 -14.53 -5.11 -8.82
N MET A 114 -13.28 -5.32 -8.43
CA MET A 114 -12.90 -6.39 -7.51
C MET A 114 -11.84 -5.92 -6.53
N GLY A 115 -11.82 -6.52 -5.35
CA GLY A 115 -10.82 -6.19 -4.34
C GLY A 115 -11.33 -6.37 -2.92
N ILE A 116 -10.68 -5.67 -1.99
CA ILE A 116 -10.94 -5.75 -0.55
C ILE A 116 -11.17 -4.34 -0.02
N VAL A 117 -12.24 -4.17 0.76
CA VAL A 117 -12.46 -3.00 1.62
C VAL A 117 -12.60 -3.52 3.05
N THR A 118 -11.69 -3.12 3.92
CA THR A 118 -11.71 -3.49 5.34
C THR A 118 -12.64 -2.56 6.13
N PRO A 119 -13.15 -2.98 7.30
CA PRO A 119 -14.10 -2.17 8.06
C PRO A 119 -13.60 -0.80 8.51
N GLU A 120 -12.28 -0.63 8.65
CA GLU A 120 -11.66 0.66 9.01
C GLU A 120 -11.35 1.52 7.77
N GLY A 121 -11.70 1.07 6.56
CA GLY A 121 -11.55 1.86 5.33
C GLY A 121 -10.28 1.62 4.53
N ASN A 122 -9.37 0.74 4.95
CA ASN A 122 -8.25 0.33 4.09
C ASN A 122 -8.80 -0.47 2.89
N LEU A 123 -8.25 -0.23 1.70
CA LEU A 123 -8.71 -0.85 0.47
C LEU A 123 -7.60 -1.16 -0.53
N ILE A 124 -7.86 -2.20 -1.32
CA ILE A 124 -7.11 -2.62 -2.50
C ILE A 124 -8.16 -2.93 -3.56
N ILE A 125 -8.24 -2.13 -4.63
CA ILE A 125 -9.33 -2.23 -5.62
C ILE A 125 -8.76 -2.22 -7.03
N ILE A 126 -9.18 -3.18 -7.84
CA ILE A 126 -8.99 -3.22 -9.29
C ILE A 126 -10.34 -2.82 -9.92
N ASP A 127 -10.31 -1.76 -10.71
CA ASP A 127 -11.44 -1.23 -11.45
C ASP A 127 -11.21 -1.46 -12.95
N ASP A 128 -11.91 -2.43 -13.51
CA ASP A 128 -11.76 -2.82 -14.93
C ASP A 128 -12.52 -1.88 -15.87
N ASP A 129 -13.44 -1.04 -15.38
CA ASP A 129 -14.11 -0.03 -16.21
C ASP A 129 -13.11 1.05 -16.68
N ASN A 130 -12.07 1.29 -15.90
CA ASN A 130 -11.04 2.30 -16.20
C ASN A 130 -9.59 1.78 -16.15
N GLY A 131 -9.39 0.49 -15.86
CA GLY A 131 -8.09 -0.17 -15.81
C GLY A 131 -7.18 0.31 -14.69
N LYS A 132 -7.73 0.64 -13.51
CA LYS A 132 -6.97 1.21 -12.38
C LYS A 132 -6.81 0.24 -11.21
N LEU A 133 -5.64 0.27 -10.59
CA LEU A 133 -5.39 -0.25 -9.26
C LEU A 133 -5.39 0.92 -8.26
N ASN A 134 -6.23 0.86 -7.24
CA ASN A 134 -6.29 1.83 -6.13
C ASN A 134 -5.89 1.15 -4.83
N LEU A 135 -4.90 1.74 -4.15
CA LEU A 135 -4.42 1.33 -2.83
C LEU A 135 -4.60 2.50 -1.87
N TYR A 136 -5.29 2.29 -0.75
CA TYR A 136 -5.46 3.31 0.28
C TYR A 136 -5.43 2.65 1.67
N PHE A 137 -4.62 3.21 2.55
CA PHE A 137 -4.41 2.72 3.91
C PHE A 137 -4.37 3.91 4.88
N ASN A 138 -4.98 3.75 6.05
CA ASN A 138 -5.00 4.80 7.08
C ASN A 138 -3.69 4.89 7.88
N GLY A 139 -2.83 3.88 7.79
CA GLY A 139 -1.54 3.81 8.48
C GLY A 139 -0.39 3.63 7.51
N ASP A 140 0.78 3.30 8.05
CA ASP A 140 2.00 3.13 7.28
C ASP A 140 1.88 2.03 6.23
N VAL A 141 2.45 2.30 5.04
CA VAL A 141 2.62 1.31 3.97
C VAL A 141 4.11 1.03 3.83
N SER A 142 4.55 -0.16 4.26
CA SER A 142 5.94 -0.61 4.16
C SER A 142 6.10 -1.68 3.09
N VAL A 143 7.06 -1.52 2.18
CA VAL A 143 7.45 -2.54 1.20
C VAL A 143 8.89 -2.95 1.48
N TYR A 144 9.10 -4.24 1.74
CA TYR A 144 10.42 -4.83 1.99
C TYR A 144 10.64 -6.01 1.05
N SER A 145 11.86 -6.13 0.53
CA SER A 145 12.28 -7.24 -0.33
C SER A 145 13.72 -7.61 0.00
N GLU A 146 14.04 -8.90 0.02
CA GLU A 146 15.41 -9.39 0.09
C GLU A 146 16.20 -9.13 -1.21
N SER A 147 15.51 -8.68 -2.27
CA SER A 147 16.07 -8.36 -3.56
C SER A 147 15.54 -6.99 -4.04
N ASN A 148 15.60 -6.75 -5.35
CA ASN A 148 15.19 -5.48 -5.93
C ASN A 148 13.68 -5.26 -5.84
N VAL A 149 13.28 -4.02 -5.58
CA VAL A 149 11.92 -3.51 -5.84
C VAL A 149 11.99 -2.69 -7.12
N ILE A 150 11.26 -3.11 -8.16
CA ILE A 150 11.27 -2.47 -9.47
C ILE A 150 9.95 -1.72 -9.68
N VAL A 151 10.03 -0.41 -9.91
CA VAL A 151 8.89 0.44 -10.27
C VAL A 151 9.18 1.07 -11.63
N SER A 152 8.28 0.88 -12.59
CA SER A 152 8.46 1.35 -13.97
C SER A 152 7.13 1.71 -14.60
N ALA A 153 7.11 2.79 -15.39
CA ALA A 153 5.95 3.23 -16.15
C ALA A 153 6.39 3.64 -17.56
N ASN A 154 5.50 3.48 -18.55
CA ASN A 154 5.73 4.01 -19.91
C ASN A 154 5.63 5.54 -19.98
N LYS A 155 5.01 6.15 -18.96
CA LYS A 155 4.92 7.60 -18.76
C LYS A 155 5.64 7.94 -17.46
N ASP A 156 5.05 8.78 -16.63
CA ASP A 156 5.69 9.30 -15.42
C ASP A 156 5.44 8.40 -14.20
N ILE A 157 6.42 8.38 -13.30
CA ILE A 157 6.27 7.92 -11.92
C ILE A 157 6.20 9.18 -11.05
N ASN A 158 5.04 9.43 -10.44
CA ASN A 158 4.83 10.58 -9.58
C ASN A 158 4.97 10.16 -8.11
N ILE A 159 5.91 10.77 -7.39
CA ILE A 159 6.11 10.59 -5.95
C ILE A 159 5.95 11.96 -5.29
N SER A 160 5.04 12.08 -4.34
CA SER A 160 4.73 13.34 -3.66
C SER A 160 4.52 13.08 -2.18
N SER A 161 5.06 13.97 -1.33
CA SER A 161 4.83 14.00 0.11
C SER A 161 4.27 15.36 0.51
N GLY A 162 3.42 15.38 1.55
CA GLY A 162 2.97 16.64 2.15
C GLY A 162 4.02 17.32 3.04
N ASP A 163 5.12 16.61 3.33
CA ASP A 163 6.24 17.09 4.13
C ASP A 163 7.54 16.90 3.35
N THR A 164 8.17 15.72 3.46
CA THR A 164 9.48 15.44 2.85
C THR A 164 9.50 14.06 2.19
N ILE A 165 10.28 13.90 1.13
CA ILE A 165 10.67 12.59 0.57
C ILE A 165 12.07 12.26 1.07
N ILE A 166 12.24 11.08 1.67
CA ILE A 166 13.54 10.59 2.17
C ILE A 166 13.95 9.36 1.36
N LEU A 167 15.09 9.45 0.70
CA LEU A 167 15.78 8.38 0.00
C LEU A 167 17.05 8.02 0.79
N ASN A 168 17.54 6.78 0.67
CA ASN A 168 18.74 6.27 1.36
C ASN A 168 18.93 6.82 2.80
N THR A 169 17.91 6.63 3.63
CA THR A 169 17.84 6.98 5.06
C THR A 169 18.06 8.46 5.43
N GLY A 170 18.14 9.38 4.47
CA GLY A 170 18.42 10.79 4.74
C GLY A 170 19.88 11.04 5.14
N GLU A 171 20.77 10.08 4.86
CA GLU A 171 22.19 10.18 5.19
C GLU A 171 22.97 11.02 4.18
N ASN A 172 22.43 11.22 2.98
CA ASN A 172 22.97 12.16 2.02
C ASN A 172 22.23 13.51 2.14
N HIS A 173 22.87 14.55 1.64
CA HIS A 173 22.24 15.87 1.53
C HIS A 173 21.00 15.81 0.61
N GLY A 174 20.29 16.93 0.47
CA GLY A 174 19.17 17.05 -0.47
C GLY A 174 19.54 16.71 -1.91
N LEU A 175 18.53 16.35 -2.69
CA LEU A 175 18.70 15.98 -4.09
C LEU A 175 19.26 17.16 -4.89
N ILE A 176 20.19 16.92 -5.80
CA ILE A 176 20.75 17.99 -6.65
C ILE A 176 19.67 18.46 -7.64
N ASN A 177 19.36 19.76 -7.60
CA ASN A 177 18.63 20.43 -8.65
C ASN A 177 19.54 20.65 -9.86
N ILE A 178 19.39 19.79 -10.86
CA ILE A 178 20.26 19.79 -12.05
C ILE A 178 20.20 21.11 -12.82
N ALA A 179 19.07 21.82 -12.82
CA ALA A 179 18.93 23.10 -13.51
C ALA A 179 19.76 24.19 -12.82
N GLN A 180 19.65 24.32 -11.50
CA GLN A 180 20.43 25.28 -10.71
C GLN A 180 21.94 24.96 -10.75
N LEU A 181 22.29 23.67 -10.66
CA LEU A 181 23.68 23.25 -10.82
C LEU A 181 24.23 23.60 -12.22
N THR A 182 23.42 23.40 -13.26
CA THR A 182 23.79 23.78 -14.64
C THR A 182 24.02 25.28 -14.78
N GLU A 183 23.19 26.10 -14.13
CA GLU A 183 23.38 27.56 -14.10
C GLU A 183 24.70 27.96 -13.44
N LYS A 184 25.04 27.37 -12.28
CA LYS A 184 26.33 27.59 -11.60
C LYS A 184 27.53 27.17 -12.43
N LEU A 185 27.41 26.05 -13.14
CA LEU A 185 28.46 25.57 -14.06
C LEU A 185 28.66 26.55 -15.23
N ASN A 186 27.56 27.01 -15.83
CA ASN A 186 27.62 28.01 -16.90
C ASN A 186 28.22 29.34 -16.43
N GLN A 187 27.90 29.78 -15.22
CA GLN A 187 28.51 30.97 -14.62
C GLN A 187 30.02 30.78 -14.42
N THR A 188 30.45 29.63 -13.92
CA THR A 188 31.87 29.28 -13.77
C THR A 188 32.60 29.32 -15.13
N ILE A 189 32.00 28.79 -16.20
CA ILE A 189 32.56 28.85 -17.55
C ILE A 189 32.73 30.29 -18.02
N GLN A 190 31.76 31.17 -17.76
CA GLN A 190 31.86 32.59 -18.11
C GLN A 190 33.00 33.29 -17.35
N GLU A 191 33.16 33.00 -16.05
CA GLU A 191 34.26 33.54 -15.24
C GLU A 191 35.63 33.07 -15.77
N LEU A 192 35.74 31.81 -16.20
CA LEU A 192 36.95 31.28 -16.84
C LEU A 192 37.24 31.91 -18.20
N GLU A 193 36.22 32.15 -19.02
CA GLU A 193 36.36 32.83 -20.30
C GLU A 193 36.79 34.30 -20.14
N GLN A 194 36.26 34.98 -19.12
CA GLN A 194 36.71 36.32 -18.73
C GLN A 194 38.19 36.30 -18.32
N LEU A 195 38.59 35.36 -17.46
CA LEU A 195 40.00 35.18 -17.07
C LEU A 195 40.89 34.94 -18.29
N ARG A 196 40.50 34.03 -19.19
CA ARG A 196 41.23 33.73 -20.43
C ARG A 196 41.38 34.97 -21.30
N SER A 197 40.31 35.74 -21.48
CA SER A 197 40.36 36.98 -22.25
C SER A 197 41.32 37.99 -21.63
N MET A 198 41.24 38.20 -20.31
CA MET A 198 42.11 39.14 -19.59
C MET A 198 43.58 38.73 -19.65
N PHE A 199 43.86 37.43 -19.52
CA PHE A 199 45.21 36.88 -19.67
C PHE A 199 45.75 37.08 -21.09
N ASN A 200 44.95 36.81 -22.12
CA ASN A 200 45.38 36.98 -23.52
C ASN A 200 45.58 38.45 -23.90
N SER A 201 44.85 39.38 -23.28
CA SER A 201 45.02 40.84 -23.49
C SER A 201 46.08 41.48 -22.57
N HIS A 202 46.83 40.68 -21.82
CA HIS A 202 47.70 41.16 -20.76
C HIS A 202 48.97 41.84 -21.28
N VAL A 203 49.33 42.99 -20.67
CA VAL A 203 50.53 43.78 -21.03
C VAL A 203 51.25 44.31 -19.80
N HIS A 204 52.58 44.42 -19.87
CA HIS A 204 53.43 45.03 -18.84
C HIS A 204 53.79 46.48 -19.22
N SER A 205 53.74 47.39 -18.26
CA SER A 205 54.25 48.76 -18.43
C SER A 205 55.75 48.84 -18.15
N GLY A 206 56.49 49.62 -18.96
CA GLY A 206 57.91 49.93 -18.73
C GLY A 206 58.91 49.03 -19.46
N VAL A 207 58.49 48.25 -20.46
CA VAL A 207 59.42 47.42 -21.25
C VAL A 207 60.14 48.29 -22.30
N THR A 208 61.33 48.77 -21.97
CA THR A 208 62.25 49.44 -22.92
C THR A 208 63.40 48.52 -23.29
N THR A 209 63.91 48.59 -24.53
CA THR A 209 65.10 47.83 -24.95
C THR A 209 66.33 48.30 -24.14
N GLY A 210 66.76 47.51 -23.15
CA GLY A 210 67.87 47.83 -22.23
C GLY A 210 67.70 47.17 -20.85
N PRO A 211 68.63 47.34 -19.88
CA PRO A 211 68.61 46.67 -18.56
C PRO A 211 67.54 47.23 -17.59
N GLY A 212 66.37 47.62 -18.09
CA GLY A 212 65.25 48.12 -17.29
C GLY A 212 64.44 46.99 -16.66
N SER A 213 64.01 47.19 -15.42
CA SER A 213 63.07 46.30 -14.71
C SER A 213 61.64 46.58 -15.17
N SER A 214 60.88 45.55 -15.53
CA SER A 214 59.46 45.66 -15.87
C SER A 214 58.63 45.95 -14.62
N GLY A 215 57.67 46.88 -14.74
CA GLY A 215 56.72 47.20 -13.67
C GLY A 215 55.62 46.14 -13.53
N PRO A 216 54.90 46.12 -12.38
CA PRO A 216 53.72 45.31 -12.22
C PRO A 216 52.63 45.73 -13.23
N THR A 217 51.68 44.83 -13.45
CA THR A 217 50.72 44.92 -14.54
C THR A 217 49.58 45.88 -14.19
N LEU A 218 49.09 46.64 -15.19
CA LEU A 218 48.08 47.69 -14.97
C LEU A 218 46.68 47.13 -14.66
N THR A 219 46.38 45.92 -15.15
CA THR A 219 45.07 45.27 -14.98
C THR A 219 45.26 43.97 -14.21
N GLN A 220 45.20 44.05 -12.88
CA GLN A 220 45.27 42.87 -12.02
C GLN A 220 43.88 42.24 -11.87
N ILE A 221 43.84 40.91 -11.95
CA ILE A 221 42.63 40.14 -11.71
C ILE A 221 42.51 39.93 -10.20
N THR A 222 41.58 40.64 -9.59
CA THR A 222 41.39 40.64 -8.13
C THR A 222 40.08 39.99 -7.70
N LYS A 223 39.14 39.80 -8.62
CA LYS A 223 37.86 39.15 -8.32
C LYS A 223 38.07 37.64 -8.14
N PRO A 224 37.73 37.05 -6.98
CA PRO A 224 37.77 35.61 -6.79
C PRO A 224 36.66 34.93 -7.62
N PHE A 225 36.87 33.66 -7.98
CA PHE A 225 35.82 32.83 -8.55
C PHE A 225 34.65 32.67 -7.59
N SER A 226 33.45 32.55 -8.16
CA SER A 226 32.28 32.17 -7.40
C SER A 226 32.48 30.76 -6.82
N GLN A 227 32.12 30.58 -5.53
CA GLN A 227 32.20 29.28 -4.87
C GLN A 227 30.90 28.50 -5.06
N PHE A 228 31.02 27.18 -5.06
CA PHE A 228 29.86 26.29 -4.98
C PHE A 228 29.34 26.29 -3.55
N VAL A 229 28.10 26.72 -3.37
CA VAL A 229 27.36 26.64 -2.11
C VAL A 229 26.23 25.64 -2.32
N VAL A 230 26.24 24.55 -1.57
CA VAL A 230 25.30 23.42 -1.75
C VAL A 230 23.84 23.89 -1.71
N ASP A 231 23.52 24.79 -0.79
CA ASP A 231 22.18 25.38 -0.63
C ASP A 231 21.62 26.06 -1.90
N ASP A 232 22.47 26.46 -2.84
CA ASP A 232 22.05 27.15 -4.07
C ASP A 232 21.44 26.20 -5.12
N TYR A 233 21.71 24.90 -5.01
CA TYR A 233 21.30 23.87 -5.99
C TYR A 233 20.81 22.58 -5.33
N GLU A 234 20.50 22.62 -4.04
CA GLU A 234 19.94 21.50 -3.28
C GLU A 234 18.41 21.64 -3.21
N ASP A 235 17.69 20.60 -3.63
CA ASP A 235 16.26 20.46 -3.38
C ASP A 235 16.05 19.93 -1.97
N LYS A 236 15.64 20.82 -1.07
CA LYS A 236 15.42 20.51 0.35
C LYS A 236 14.14 19.72 0.63
N THR A 237 13.28 19.54 -0.38
CA THR A 237 12.03 18.75 -0.25
C THR A 237 12.24 17.26 -0.50
N CYS A 238 13.40 16.90 -1.06
CA CYS A 238 13.83 15.53 -1.33
C CYS A 238 15.22 15.31 -0.72
N ILE A 239 15.30 14.55 0.36
CA ILE A 239 16.56 14.21 1.04
C ILE A 239 16.98 12.82 0.59
N HIS A 240 18.27 12.59 0.29
CA HIS A 240 18.79 11.27 -0.08
C HIS A 240 19.68 10.68 1.02
#